data_AF-A0A0R2TN92-F1
#
_entry.id   AF-A0A0R2TN92-F1
#
_cell.length_a   1.000
_cell.length_b   1.000
_cell.length_c   1.000
_cell.angle_alpha   90.00
_cell.angle_beta   90.00
_cell.angle_gamma   90.00
#
_symmetry.space_group_name_H-M   'P 1'
#
loop_
_entity.id
_entity.type
_entity.pdbx_description
1 polymer ?
#
loop_
_entity_poly.entity_id
_entity_poly.type
_entity_poly.pdbx_seq_one_letter_code
_entity_poly.pdbx_strand_id
1 'polypeptide(L)' 'MARIEVQDEAGQWLFYTTVSNEASNIRLALSESLKSEMASFSRKARAVDDVTGIFIDMANG' A
#
# COMPACT_ATOMS: atom_id res chain seq x y z
N MET A 1 7.91 -0.88 10.84
CA MET A 1 6.83 -0.02 10.29
C MET A 1 6.45 -0.63 8.95
N ALA A 2 5.20 -0.50 8.53
CA ALA A 2 4.75 -0.95 7.22
C ALA A 2 4.66 0.24 6.27
N ARG A 3 5.37 0.17 5.15
CA ARG A 3 5.28 1.11 4.06
C ARG A 3 4.16 0.68 3.11
N ILE A 4 3.22 1.57 2.86
CA ILE A 4 2.13 1.37 1.91
C ILE A 4 2.53 1.97 0.58
N GLU A 5 2.40 1.17 -0.47
CA GLU A 5 2.71 1.54 -1.84
C GLU A 5 1.51 1.28 -2.73
N VAL A 6 1.26 2.18 -3.67
CA VAL A 6 0.17 2.07 -4.65
C VAL A 6 0.76 1.87 -6.02
N GLN A 7 0.18 0.97 -6.82
CA GLN A 7 0.64 0.76 -8.17
C GLN A 7 0.06 1.83 -9.11
N ASP A 8 0.89 2.46 -9.93
CA ASP A 8 0.43 3.39 -10.96
C ASP A 8 0.01 2.69 -12.27
N GLU A 9 -0.33 3.46 -13.29
CA GLU A 9 -0.75 2.94 -14.61
C GLU A 9 0.39 2.23 -15.37
N ALA A 10 1.64 2.60 -15.09
CA ALA A 10 2.84 2.01 -15.68
C ALA A 10 3.30 0.75 -14.93
N GLY A 11 2.62 0.37 -13.85
CA GLY A 11 2.97 -0.77 -13.02
C GLY A 11 4.05 -0.47 -11.96
N GLN A 12 4.46 0.79 -11.80
CA GLN A 12 5.41 1.21 -10.78
C GLN A 12 4.73 1.33 -9.42
N TRP A 13 5.46 0.96 -8.36
CA TRP A 13 4.97 1.07 -6.99
C TRP A 13 5.42 2.39 -6.39
N LEU A 14 4.46 3.27 -6.13
CA LEU A 14 4.68 4.60 -5.59
C LEU A 14 4.40 4.59 -4.09
N PHE A 15 5.25 5.28 -3.33
CA PHE A 15 5.05 5.47 -1.90
C PHE A 15 3.76 6.26 -1.64
N TYR A 16 2.93 5.75 -0.73
CA TYR A 16 1.72 6.43 -0.26
C TYR A 16 1.88 6.91 1.18
N THR A 17 2.16 6.00 2.12
CA THR A 17 2.34 6.35 3.54
C THR A 17 3.12 5.28 4.30
N THR A 18 3.45 5.55 5.56
CA THR A 18 4.02 4.56 6.48
C THR A 18 3.17 4.48 7.73
N VAL A 19 2.82 3.27 8.16
CA VAL A 19 2.03 3.01 9.38
C VAL A 19 2.77 2.08 10.33
N SER A 20 2.31 2.01 11.58
CA SER A 20 2.83 1.01 12.53
C SER A 20 2.51 -0.42 12.03
N ASN A 21 3.30 -1.39 12.49
CA ASN A 21 3.19 -2.79 12.03
C ASN A 21 1.97 -3.54 12.59
N GLU A 22 0.93 -2.82 12.99
CA GLU A 22 -0.32 -3.41 13.45
C GLU A 22 -1.22 -3.72 12.26
N ALA A 23 -1.75 -4.94 12.21
CA ALA A 23 -2.58 -5.41 11.10
C ALA A 23 -3.79 -4.50 10.81
N SER A 24 -4.41 -3.92 11.83
CA SER A 24 -5.54 -2.99 11.68
C SER A 24 -5.14 -1.71 10.95
N ASN A 25 -3.98 -1.14 11.29
CA ASN A 25 -3.48 0.10 10.67
C ASN A 25 -3.08 -0.15 9.22
N ILE A 26 -2.44 -1.30 8.95
CA ILE A 26 -2.07 -1.72 7.60
C ILE A 26 -3.32 -1.86 6.72
N ARG A 27 -4.35 -2.58 7.19
CA ARG A 27 -5.61 -2.77 6.45
C ARG A 27 -6.35 -1.46 6.19
N LEU A 28 -6.38 -0.57 7.17
CA LEU A 28 -7.00 0.74 7.02
C LEU A 28 -6.27 1.56 5.95
N ALA A 29 -4.94 1.67 6.06
CA ALA A 29 -4.12 2.44 5.13
C ALA A 29 -4.15 1.85 3.71
N LEU A 30 -4.18 0.52 3.56
CA LEU A 30 -4.40 -0.13 2.27
C LEU A 30 -5.76 0.28 1.68
N SER A 31 -6.83 0.21 2.46
CA SER A 31 -8.18 0.59 2.01
C SER A 31 -8.30 2.07 1.64
N GLU A 32 -7.61 2.95 2.36
CA GLU A 32 -7.55 4.39 2.05
C GLU A 32 -6.73 4.65 0.79
N SER A 33 -5.59 3.97 0.65
CA SER A 33 -4.72 4.11 -0.52
C SER A 33 -5.42 3.68 -1.81
N LEU A 34 -6.30 2.67 -1.76
CA LEU A 34 -7.13 2.24 -2.89
C LEU A 34 -8.16 3.30 -3.33
N LYS A 35 -8.55 4.22 -2.43
CA LYS A 35 -9.46 5.32 -2.75
C LYS A 35 -8.72 6.55 -3.29
N SER A 36 -7.39 6.56 -3.23
CA SER A 36 -6.58 7.66 -3.75
C SER A 36 -6.59 7.68 -5.28
N GLU A 37 -6.37 8.85 -5.86
CA GLU A 37 -6.23 9.00 -7.32
C GLU A 37 -5.09 8.14 -7.87
N MET A 38 -4.05 7.89 -7.07
CA MET A 38 -2.91 7.04 -7.45
C MET A 38 -3.33 5.59 -7.73
N ALA A 39 -4.35 5.09 -7.02
CA ALA A 39 -4.87 3.75 -7.19
C ALA A 39 -6.03 3.69 -8.20
N SER A 40 -6.46 4.83 -8.76
CA SER A 40 -7.66 4.90 -9.61
C SER A 40 -7.60 3.97 -10.81
N PHE A 41 -6.40 3.78 -11.36
CA PHE A 41 -6.16 2.93 -12.52
C PHE A 41 -5.87 1.48 -12.14
N SER A 42 -4.84 1.23 -11.34
CA SER A 42 -4.38 -0.13 -11.04
C SER A 42 -5.28 -0.85 -10.03
N ARG A 43 -5.97 -0.07 -9.17
CA ARG A 43 -6.71 -0.51 -7.99
C ARG A 43 -5.92 -1.49 -7.13
N LYS A 44 -4.60 -1.28 -7.01
CA LYS A 44 -3.70 -2.14 -6.26
C LYS A 44 -2.87 -1.32 -5.29
N ALA A 45 -2.85 -1.78 -4.04
CA ALA A 45 -2.01 -1.27 -3.00
C ALA A 45 -1.34 -2.43 -2.26
N ARG A 46 -0.08 -2.25 -1.86
CA ARG A 46 0.67 -3.26 -1.10
C ARG A 46 1.30 -2.65 0.14
N ALA A 47 1.44 -3.48 1.16
CA ALA A 47 2.17 -3.20 2.37
C ALA A 47 3.47 -4.01 2.37
N VAL A 48 4.58 -3.32 2.58
CA VAL A 48 5.90 -3.92 2.72
C VAL A 48 6.52 -3.45 4.03
N ASP A 49 7.31 -4.29 4.69
CA ASP A 49 8.06 -3.87 5.87
C ASP A 49 9.12 -2.86 5.44
N ASP A 50 9.13 -1.70 6.09
CA ASP A 50 9.95 -0.56 5.67
C ASP A 50 11.46 -0.81 5.88
N VAL A 51 11.82 -1.72 6.81
CA VAL A 51 13.21 -2.03 7.14
C VAL A 51 13.76 -3.14 6.26
N THR A 52 12.98 -4.20 6.09
CA THR A 52 13.42 -5.44 5.42
C THR A 52 12.98 -5.51 3.96
N GLY A 53 12.01 -4.68 3.55
CA GLY A 53 11.36 -4.77 2.24
C GLY A 53 10.51 -6.02 2.06
N ILE A 54 10.28 -6.80 3.13
CA ILE A 54 9.49 -8.03 3.09
C ILE A 54 8.04 -7.68 2.81
N PHE A 55 7.42 -8.41 1.89
CA PHE A 55 5.99 -8.29 1.63
C PHE A 55 5.18 -8.66 2.86
N ILE A 56 4.25 -7.79 3.27
CA ILE A 56 3.35 -8.02 4.40
C ILE A 56 1.96 -8.41 3.89
N ASP A 57 1.35 -7.55 3.07
CA ASP A 57 -0.03 -7.72 2.61
C ASP A 57 -0.30 -6.94 1.32
N MET A 58 -1.42 -7.23 0.64
CA MET A 58 -1.87 -6.53 -0.55
C MET A 58 -3.39 -6.38 -0.55
N ALA A 59 -3.85 -5.22 -0.97
CA ALA A 59 -5.25 -4.98 -1.26
C ALA A 59 -5.44 -4.66 -2.74
N ASN A 60 -6.51 -5.22 -3.31
CA ASN A 60 -6.95 -4.98 -4.66
C ASN A 60 -8.48 -4.78 -4.69
N GLY A 61 -8.93 -3.87 -5.56
CA GLY A 61 -10.35 -3.52 -5.73
C GLY A 61 -10.92 -3.86 -7.10
#